data_AF-A0A103Y3Q1-F1
#
_entry.id   AF-A0A103Y3Q1-F1
#
_cell.length_a   1.000
_cell.length_b   1.000
_cell.length_c   1.000
_cell.angle_alpha   90.00
_cell.angle_beta   90.00
_cell.angle_gamma   90.00
#
_symmetry.space_group_name_H-M   'P 1'
#
loop_
_entity.id
_entity.type
_entity.pdbx_description
1 polymer ?
#
loop_
_entity_poly.entity_id
_entity_poly.type
_entity_poly.pdbx_seq_one_letter_code
_entity_poly.pdbx_strand_id
1 'polypeptide(L)'
;MGHSNVWNSHPKTYGPGSRTCRVCGNSHGLIRKYGLMCCRQCFHSNAKEIGFIKEKHSAPPKLEKLLKVELKALIGCGKLIK
;
A
#
# COMPACT_ATOMS: atom_id res chain seq x y z
N MET A 1 3.06 -44.56 23.54
CA MET A 1 1.84 -43.73 23.52
C MET A 1 2.07 -42.23 23.82
N GLY A 2 3.31 -41.72 23.96
CA GLY A 2 3.53 -40.28 24.27
C GLY A 2 3.36 -39.31 23.09
N HIS A 3 3.41 -39.78 21.84
CA HIS A 3 3.42 -38.91 20.66
C HIS A 3 2.10 -38.16 20.44
N SER A 4 0.96 -38.74 20.83
CA SER A 4 -0.37 -38.12 20.65
C SER A 4 -0.55 -36.83 21.45
N ASN A 5 0.06 -36.73 22.63
CA ASN A 5 -0.14 -35.58 23.53
C ASN A 5 0.88 -34.45 23.31
N VAL A 6 1.89 -34.68 22.47
CA VAL A 6 2.96 -33.71 22.19
C VAL A 6 2.70 -32.95 20.89
N TRP A 7 2.00 -33.56 19.94
CA TRP A 7 1.72 -32.96 18.63
C TRP A 7 0.90 -31.67 18.75
N ASN A 8 1.43 -30.56 18.22
CA ASN A 8 0.79 -29.23 18.25
C ASN A 8 0.43 -28.73 19.67
N SER A 9 1.18 -29.18 20.68
CA SER A 9 0.99 -28.81 22.09
C SER A 9 1.24 -27.33 22.38
N HIS A 10 2.05 -26.64 21.57
CA HIS A 10 2.33 -25.22 21.77
C HIS A 10 1.16 -24.33 21.32
N PRO A 11 0.61 -23.47 22.19
CA PRO A 11 -0.53 -22.62 21.85
C PRO A 11 -0.13 -21.58 20.78
N LYS A 12 -0.89 -21.52 19.69
CA LYS A 12 -0.66 -20.59 18.56
C LYS A 12 -1.62 -19.41 18.63
N THR A 13 -1.66 -18.71 19.75
CA THR A 13 -2.54 -17.54 19.94
C THR A 13 -1.97 -16.27 19.30
N TYR A 14 -0.65 -16.18 19.15
CA TYR A 14 0.04 -15.03 18.56
C TYR A 14 1.21 -15.44 17.64
N GLY A 15 1.88 -14.44 17.06
CA GLY A 15 3.00 -14.65 16.12
C GLY A 15 2.59 -15.09 14.70
N PRO A 16 3.56 -15.31 13.80
CA PRO A 16 3.29 -15.64 12.40
C PRO A 16 2.51 -16.94 12.20
N GLY A 17 2.79 -17.98 12.99
CA GLY A 17 2.13 -19.28 12.89
C GLY A 17 0.70 -19.35 13.42
N SER A 18 0.23 -18.29 14.09
CA SER A 18 -1.17 -18.16 14.53
C SER A 18 -2.10 -17.68 13.41
N ARG A 19 -1.55 -17.20 12.29
CA ARG A 19 -2.29 -16.49 11.26
C ARG A 19 -2.05 -17.13 9.92
N THR A 20 -3.12 -17.22 9.13
CA THR A 20 -3.09 -17.77 7.78
C THR A 20 -3.88 -16.88 6.84
N CYS A 21 -3.52 -16.93 5.56
CA CYS A 21 -4.27 -16.28 4.49
C CYS A 21 -5.64 -16.92 4.35
N ARG A 22 -6.70 -16.09 4.29
CA ARG A 22 -8.07 -16.56 4.06
C ARG A 22 -8.26 -17.30 2.72
N VAL A 23 -7.41 -17.01 1.71
CA VAL A 23 -7.54 -17.57 0.36
C VAL A 23 -6.67 -18.82 0.16
N CYS A 24 -5.38 -18.75 0.49
CA CYS A 24 -4.43 -19.82 0.17
C CYS A 24 -3.89 -20.57 1.40
N GLY A 25 -4.30 -20.22 2.62
CA GLY A 25 -3.82 -20.86 3.85
C GLY A 25 -2.37 -20.57 4.22
N ASN A 26 -1.60 -19.85 3.38
CA ASN A 26 -0.21 -19.50 3.66
C ASN A 26 -0.11 -18.53 4.85
N SER A 27 0.81 -18.78 5.78
CA SER A 27 1.13 -17.92 6.92
C SER A 27 2.10 -16.77 6.56
N HIS A 28 2.77 -16.86 5.41
CA HIS A 28 3.78 -15.89 4.99
C HIS A 28 3.20 -14.73 4.18
N GLY A 29 3.81 -13.54 4.32
CA GLY A 29 3.48 -12.37 3.50
C GLY A 29 2.04 -11.87 3.68
N LEU A 30 1.51 -11.99 4.89
CA LEU A 30 0.14 -11.66 5.22
C LEU A 30 -0.06 -10.14 5.36
N ILE A 31 -0.97 -9.58 4.55
CA ILE A 31 -1.45 -8.21 4.68
C ILE A 31 -2.55 -8.18 5.73
N ARG A 32 -2.25 -7.47 6.82
CA ARG A 32 -3.12 -7.38 8.02
C ARG A 32 -3.85 -6.04 8.14
N LYS A 33 -3.50 -5.06 7.30
CA LYS A 33 -4.13 -3.74 7.32
C LYS A 33 -5.59 -3.85 6.88
N TYR A 34 -6.46 -3.07 7.51
CA TYR A 34 -7.90 -3.03 7.24
C TYR A 34 -8.62 -4.39 7.44
N GLY A 35 -8.04 -5.32 8.22
CA GLY A 35 -8.67 -6.61 8.52
C GLY A 35 -8.68 -7.62 7.36
N LEU A 36 -7.97 -7.38 6.26
CA LEU A 36 -8.01 -8.23 5.07
C LEU A 36 -7.54 -9.67 5.34
N MET A 37 -6.48 -9.86 6.14
CA MET A 37 -5.88 -11.18 6.45
C MET A 37 -5.60 -12.02 5.20
N CYS A 38 -5.02 -11.38 4.18
CA CYS A 38 -4.82 -11.95 2.86
C CYS A 38 -3.33 -11.93 2.49
N CYS A 39 -2.83 -12.94 1.78
CA CYS A 39 -1.43 -12.99 1.35
C CYS A 39 -1.16 -11.94 0.26
N ARG A 40 0.07 -11.43 0.13
CA ARG A 40 0.40 -10.41 -0.88
C ARG A 40 0.09 -10.82 -2.33
N GLN A 41 0.25 -12.10 -2.67
CA GLN A 41 -0.04 -12.64 -4.01
C GLN A 41 -1.56 -12.69 -4.27
N CYS A 42 -2.29 -13.17 -3.27
CA CYS A 42 -3.73 -13.26 -3.24
C CYS A 42 -4.37 -11.87 -3.34
N PHE A 43 -3.82 -10.90 -2.60
CA PHE A 43 -4.24 -9.52 -2.63
C PHE A 43 -4.04 -8.90 -4.02
N HIS A 44 -2.91 -9.14 -4.68
CA HIS A 44 -2.67 -8.58 -6.01
C HIS A 44 -3.68 -9.11 -7.05
N SER A 45 -3.98 -10.41 -7.00
CA SER A 45 -4.93 -11.05 -7.91
C SER A 45 -6.35 -10.49 -7.75
N ASN A 46 -6.75 -10.23 -6.50
CA ASN A 46 -8.11 -9.78 -6.17
C ASN A 46 -8.21 -8.25 -5.97
N ALA A 47 -7.12 -7.49 -6.13
CA ALA A 47 -7.07 -6.07 -5.77
C ALA A 47 -8.16 -5.25 -6.49
N LYS A 48 -8.42 -5.55 -7.77
CA LYS A 48 -9.42 -4.87 -8.58
C LYS A 48 -10.85 -5.12 -8.07
N GLU A 49 -11.15 -6.35 -7.69
CA GLU A 49 -12.47 -6.76 -7.17
C GLU A 49 -12.74 -6.18 -5.78
N ILE A 50 -11.69 -6.04 -4.97
CA ILE A 50 -11.77 -5.36 -3.67
C ILE A 50 -11.95 -3.83 -3.85
N GLY A 51 -11.67 -3.29 -5.05
CA GLY A 51 -11.80 -1.87 -5.36
C GLY A 51 -10.51 -1.05 -5.19
N PHE A 52 -9.34 -1.70 -5.07
CA PHE A 52 -8.05 -1.01 -5.07
C PHE A 52 -7.64 -0.63 -6.49
N ILE A 53 -7.49 0.67 -6.74
CA ILE A 53 -7.05 1.23 -8.03
C ILE A 53 -5.60 1.73 -7.89
N LYS A 54 -4.77 1.46 -8.88
CA LYS A 54 -3.39 1.96 -8.92
C LYS A 54 -3.39 3.38 -9.49
N GLU A 55 -3.24 4.38 -8.62
CA GLU A 55 -3.02 5.76 -9.04
C GLU A 55 -1.65 5.89 -9.72
N LYS A 56 -1.66 6.31 -11.00
CA LYS A 56 -0.44 6.59 -11.75
C LYS A 56 -0.06 8.06 -11.51
N HIS A 57 0.64 8.34 -10.42
CA HIS A 57 1.40 9.60 -10.36
C HIS A 57 2.64 9.48 -11.27
N SER A 58 2.43 9.51 -12.59
CA SER A 58 3.52 9.69 -13.55
C SER A 58 3.94 11.16 -13.50
N ALA A 59 4.94 11.44 -12.66
CA ALA A 59 5.48 12.78 -12.40
C ALA A 59 4.49 13.75 -11.72
N PRO A 60 4.97 14.67 -10.85
CA PRO A 60 4.12 15.70 -10.28
C PRO A 60 3.55 16.59 -11.40
N PRO A 61 2.23 16.67 -11.61
CA PRO A 61 1.70 17.72 -12.46
C PRO A 61 1.91 19.07 -11.72
N LYS A 62 2.81 19.90 -12.27
CA LYS A 62 2.80 21.36 -12.20
C LYS A 62 3.52 22.11 -11.06
N LEU A 63 4.76 21.77 -10.70
CA LEU A 63 5.66 22.86 -10.24
C LEU A 63 6.07 23.77 -11.41
N GLU A 64 6.10 23.24 -12.63
CA GLU A 64 6.36 24.02 -13.86
C GLU A 64 5.28 25.06 -14.19
N LYS A 65 4.02 24.85 -13.80
CA LYS A 65 2.95 25.83 -14.11
C LYS A 65 2.85 26.95 -13.07
N LEU A 66 3.41 26.77 -11.86
CA LEU A 66 3.52 27.84 -10.88
C LEU A 66 4.68 28.80 -11.24
N LEU A 67 5.84 28.28 -11.64
CA LEU A 67 6.97 29.10 -12.09
C LEU A 67 6.69 29.92 -13.37
N LYS A 68 5.88 29.39 -14.31
CA LYS A 68 5.55 30.12 -15.56
C LYS A 68 4.55 31.27 -15.35
N VAL A 69 3.75 31.25 -14.27
CA VAL A 69 2.85 32.36 -13.90
C VAL A 69 3.62 33.46 -13.17
N GLU A 70 4.61 33.10 -12.33
CA GLU A 70 5.45 34.07 -11.62
C GLU A 70 6.47 34.77 -12.55
N LEU A 71 7.13 34.05 -13.47
CA LEU A 71 8.14 34.67 -14.36
C LEU A 71 7.52 35.66 -15.37
N LYS A 72 6.28 35.43 -15.81
CA LYS A 72 5.57 36.36 -16.70
C LYS A 72 5.12 37.64 -15.97
N ALA A 73 4.86 37.58 -14.67
CA ALA A 73 4.58 38.77 -13.87
C ALA A 73 5.83 39.65 -13.69
N LEU A 74 7.03 39.05 -13.62
CA LEU A 74 8.29 39.78 -13.48
C LEU A 74 8.83 40.37 -14.79
N ILE A 75 8.61 39.72 -15.93
CA ILE A 75 9.09 40.20 -17.24
C ILE A 75 8.11 41.23 -17.86
N GLY A 76 6.83 41.23 -17.45
CA GLY A 76 5.82 42.18 -17.90
C GLY A 76 5.80 43.53 -17.15
N CYS A 77 6.46 43.64 -16.01
CA CYS A 77 6.61 44.91 -15.28
C CYS A 77 7.86 45.67 -15.74
N GLY A 78 8.04 45.76 -17.06
CA GLY A 78 8.95 46.71 -17.67
C GLY A 78 8.28 48.08 -17.73
N LYS A 79 8.72 49.00 -16.86
CA LYS A 79 8.43 50.45 -16.78
C LYS A 79 7.04 50.86 -16.28
N LEU A 80 6.98 51.37 -15.05
CA LEU A 80 7.03 52.81 -14.68
C LEU A 80 6.44 52.88 -13.25
N ILE A 81 7.11 53.43 -12.25
CA ILE A 81 6.99 54.85 -11.88
C ILE A 81 8.13 55.15 -10.88
N LYS A 82 9.01 56.08 -11.32
CA LYS A 82 9.94 56.96 -10.57
C LYS A 82 11.02 56.32 -9.69
#